data_AF-L1LAK5-F1
#
_entry.id   AF-L1LAK5-F1
#
_cell.length_a   1.000
_cell.length_b   1.000
_cell.length_c   1.000
_cell.angle_alpha   90.00
_cell.angle_beta   90.00
_cell.angle_gamma   90.00
#
_symmetry.space_group_name_H-M   'P 1'
#
loop_
_entity.id
_entity.type
_entity.pdbx_description
1 polymer ?
#
loop_
_entity_poly.entity_id
_entity_poly.type
_entity_poly.pdbx_seq_one_letter_code
_entity_poly.pdbx_strand_id
1 'polypeptide(L)'
;MAAPLQVTIDLKNKPNGDPPQEITYDGDLLTTDKKIKVTRTLYPPSGSAHDFYRYTHVDSHGGNQPFELAQVLDDQNSPISGIQESQDNKVTSVSAYYWKHENGGRGLPSKALLVELVSSTETKYYRNSQNGTWTKHKISGSPTKEDLELLNCEINYAVTIDLSFSRNNGSYCCKEHGCGREKVSVSKDFITVGSSPIPYLKHEVDQNSKVAAIKYNDGGHNSGAGTRKNITLEDVPNLPNLWCQGIYTFYCSENDPVLIYVDSPGQGVNGWYQKGSGDESQWVKTPSMGINITPEILKTCSHNDFNDLVRALNEATGCGNLEECKPPPPSPLPAPQADQITGTEPFAFATLGYALSGTLAGSAATFFGGWKLYNRYKGDPWVRQI
;
A
#
# COMPACT_ATOMS: atom_id res chain seq x y z
N MET A 1 -8.94 -20.48 55.25
CA MET A 1 -9.45 -20.50 53.86
C MET A 1 -8.31 -20.04 52.98
N ALA A 2 -7.92 -20.83 51.97
CA ALA A 2 -6.93 -20.38 51.00
C ALA A 2 -7.53 -19.21 50.20
N ALA A 3 -6.73 -18.18 49.90
CA ALA A 3 -7.16 -17.14 48.98
C ALA A 3 -7.47 -17.79 47.61
N PRO A 4 -8.49 -17.32 46.87
CA PRO A 4 -8.75 -17.81 45.53
C PRO A 4 -7.52 -17.59 44.65
N LEU A 5 -7.21 -18.57 43.79
CA LEU A 5 -6.10 -18.47 42.84
C LEU A 5 -6.41 -17.37 41.82
N GLN A 6 -5.54 -16.38 41.72
CA GLN A 6 -5.66 -15.29 40.77
C GLN A 6 -4.71 -15.51 39.58
N VAL A 7 -5.14 -15.09 38.40
CA VAL A 7 -4.42 -15.29 37.13
C VAL A 7 -3.82 -13.97 36.65
N THR A 8 -2.54 -13.99 36.30
CA THR A 8 -1.88 -12.95 35.53
C THR A 8 -1.90 -13.32 34.05
N ILE A 9 -2.51 -12.45 33.22
CA ILE A 9 -2.42 -12.59 31.77
C ILE A 9 -1.18 -11.84 31.30
N ASP A 10 -0.36 -12.50 30.48
CA ASP A 10 0.89 -11.95 29.99
C ASP A 10 0.87 -11.94 28.47
N LEU A 11 0.73 -10.73 27.90
CA LEU A 11 0.58 -10.53 26.46
C LEU A 11 1.84 -10.93 25.67
N LYS A 12 3.00 -11.09 26.32
CA LYS A 12 4.22 -11.56 25.65
C LYS A 12 4.12 -13.02 25.21
N ASN A 13 3.29 -13.82 25.89
CA ASN A 13 3.11 -15.25 25.59
C ASN A 13 2.21 -15.42 24.38
N LYS A 14 2.83 -15.46 23.19
CA LYS A 14 2.14 -15.59 21.90
C LYS A 14 2.63 -16.81 21.12
N PRO A 15 1.73 -17.60 20.51
CA PRO A 15 2.12 -18.66 19.60
C PRO A 15 2.76 -18.07 18.33
N ASN A 16 3.83 -18.69 17.85
CA ASN A 16 4.50 -18.37 16.58
C ASN A 16 3.99 -19.30 15.46
N GLY A 17 4.15 -18.90 14.17
CA GLY A 17 3.79 -19.72 12.99
C GLY A 17 2.67 -19.10 12.14
N ASP A 18 1.88 -19.91 11.43
CA ASP A 18 0.67 -19.47 10.70
C ASP A 18 -0.62 -19.81 11.46
N PRO A 19 -1.57 -18.87 11.63
CA PRO A 19 -2.81 -19.14 12.38
C PRO A 19 -3.71 -20.20 11.70
N PRO A 20 -4.50 -20.97 12.46
CA PRO A 20 -4.59 -20.93 13.92
C PRO A 20 -3.38 -21.61 14.59
N GLN A 21 -2.88 -21.04 15.67
CA GLN A 21 -1.86 -21.64 16.53
C GLN A 21 -2.21 -21.45 17.99
N GLU A 22 -1.76 -22.37 18.83
CA GLU A 22 -2.00 -22.36 20.26
C GLU A 22 -0.72 -22.64 21.05
N ILE A 23 -0.61 -22.00 22.21
CA ILE A 23 0.36 -22.35 23.26
C ILE A 23 -0.35 -22.34 24.62
N THR A 24 0.30 -22.93 25.63
CA THR A 24 -0.12 -22.80 27.03
C THR A 24 1.02 -22.27 27.87
N TYR A 25 0.69 -21.50 28.92
CA TYR A 25 1.65 -21.02 29.91
C TYR A 25 1.02 -20.97 31.31
N ASP A 26 1.84 -20.93 32.35
CA ASP A 26 1.36 -20.82 33.73
C ASP A 26 0.91 -19.39 34.01
N GLY A 27 -0.39 -19.21 34.30
CA GLY A 27 -0.99 -17.92 34.59
C GLY A 27 -0.82 -17.45 36.03
N ASP A 28 -0.46 -18.36 36.93
CA ASP A 28 -0.09 -18.05 38.31
C ASP A 28 1.41 -18.33 38.48
N LEU A 29 2.17 -17.32 38.90
CA LEU A 29 3.61 -17.44 39.14
C LEU A 29 3.92 -18.25 40.40
N LEU A 30 2.95 -18.44 41.29
CA LEU A 30 3.11 -19.14 42.57
C LEU A 30 2.61 -20.59 42.51
N THR A 31 1.68 -20.91 41.61
CA THR A 31 1.13 -22.26 41.48
C THR A 31 1.05 -22.71 40.02
N THR A 32 1.44 -23.96 39.74
CA THR A 32 1.36 -24.55 38.39
C THR A 32 -0.04 -25.04 38.02
N ASP A 33 -1.03 -24.79 38.88
CA ASP A 33 -2.38 -25.37 38.76
C ASP A 33 -3.26 -24.59 37.79
N LYS A 34 -2.93 -23.32 37.51
CA LYS A 34 -3.67 -22.47 36.57
C LYS A 34 -2.88 -22.23 35.29
N LYS A 35 -3.24 -23.00 34.26
CA LYS A 35 -2.70 -22.86 32.91
C LYS A 35 -3.62 -22.03 32.02
N ILE A 36 -3.01 -21.14 31.24
CA ILE A 36 -3.69 -20.27 30.29
C ILE A 36 -3.35 -20.73 28.89
N LYS A 37 -4.37 -20.95 28.08
CA LYS A 37 -4.26 -21.25 26.66
C LYS A 37 -4.39 -19.97 25.86
N VAL A 38 -3.48 -19.75 24.92
CA VAL A 38 -3.51 -18.62 23.99
C VAL A 38 -3.73 -19.12 22.59
N THR A 39 -4.80 -18.67 21.95
CA THR A 39 -5.09 -18.98 20.55
C THR A 39 -4.90 -17.73 19.70
N ARG A 40 -4.11 -17.82 18.62
CA ARG A 40 -3.97 -16.74 17.63
C ARG A 40 -4.88 -16.98 16.42
N THR A 41 -5.67 -15.98 16.07
CA THR A 41 -6.52 -15.97 14.88
C THR A 41 -6.30 -14.72 14.03
N LEU A 42 -6.72 -14.79 12.77
CA LEU A 42 -6.82 -13.65 11.88
C LEU A 42 -8.03 -12.79 12.25
N TYR A 43 -7.89 -11.46 12.14
CA TYR A 43 -8.95 -10.51 12.47
C TYR A 43 -9.09 -9.39 11.41
N PRO A 44 -10.33 -8.96 11.06
CA PRO A 44 -11.63 -9.55 11.46
C PRO A 44 -11.77 -11.02 11.00
N PRO A 45 -12.66 -11.84 11.58
CA PRO A 45 -12.76 -13.28 11.25
C PRO A 45 -13.30 -13.55 9.84
N SER A 46 -13.91 -12.56 9.21
CA SER A 46 -14.44 -12.62 7.84
C SER A 46 -14.05 -11.37 7.05
N GLY A 47 -14.00 -11.50 5.73
CA GLY A 47 -13.62 -10.44 4.79
C GLY A 47 -12.23 -10.64 4.17
N SER A 48 -11.95 -9.90 3.10
CA SER A 48 -10.79 -10.14 2.23
C SER A 48 -9.44 -9.65 2.78
N ALA A 49 -9.40 -8.94 3.91
CA ALA A 49 -8.16 -8.36 4.42
C ALA A 49 -8.06 -8.50 5.94
N HIS A 50 -7.49 -9.62 6.35
CA HIS A 50 -7.13 -9.95 7.73
C HIS A 50 -5.82 -9.29 8.14
N ASP A 51 -5.79 -7.97 8.32
CA ASP A 51 -4.52 -7.24 8.58
C ASP A 51 -4.08 -7.28 10.04
N PHE A 52 -4.87 -7.95 10.88
CA PHE A 52 -4.68 -7.99 12.32
C PHE A 52 -4.65 -9.43 12.83
N TYR A 53 -3.93 -9.63 13.93
CA TYR A 53 -4.02 -10.82 14.75
C TYR A 53 -4.84 -10.53 15.99
N ARG A 54 -5.63 -11.52 16.42
CA ARG A 54 -6.25 -11.58 17.74
C ARG A 54 -5.62 -12.73 18.52
N TYR A 55 -5.07 -12.44 19.69
CA TYR A 55 -4.58 -13.43 20.64
C TYR A 55 -5.57 -13.54 21.78
N THR A 56 -6.20 -14.70 21.94
CA THR A 56 -7.24 -14.91 22.95
C THR A 56 -6.71 -15.81 24.05
N HIS A 57 -6.67 -15.30 25.28
CA HIS A 57 -6.20 -15.98 26.48
C HIS A 57 -7.42 -16.51 27.27
N VAL A 58 -7.45 -17.82 27.53
CA VAL A 58 -8.54 -18.51 28.27
C VAL A 58 -7.97 -19.53 29.26
N ASP A 59 -8.73 -19.89 30.31
CA ASP A 59 -8.36 -21.03 31.18
C ASP A 59 -8.30 -22.32 30.34
N SER A 60 -7.18 -23.05 30.41
CA SER A 60 -6.99 -24.26 29.61
C SER A 60 -7.88 -25.43 30.03
N HIS A 61 -8.43 -25.42 31.25
CA HIS A 61 -9.13 -26.57 31.83
C HIS A 61 -10.65 -26.55 31.63
N GLY A 62 -11.25 -25.47 31.12
CA GLY A 62 -12.70 -25.42 30.94
C GLY A 62 -13.14 -24.27 30.05
N GLY A 63 -13.33 -24.54 28.75
CA GLY A 63 -13.76 -23.54 27.76
C GLY A 63 -14.92 -22.67 28.27
N ASN A 64 -14.64 -21.37 28.41
CA ASN A 64 -15.49 -20.30 28.95
C ASN A 64 -15.72 -20.26 30.47
N GLN A 65 -15.01 -21.05 31.27
CA GLN A 65 -15.05 -20.92 32.73
C GLN A 65 -14.41 -19.59 33.16
N PRO A 66 -15.11 -18.75 33.95
CA PRO A 66 -14.52 -17.54 34.48
C PRO A 66 -13.35 -17.84 35.41
N PHE A 67 -12.31 -17.02 35.36
CA PHE A 67 -11.19 -17.03 36.30
C PHE A 67 -11.00 -15.65 36.93
N GLU A 68 -10.42 -15.62 38.12
CA GLU A 68 -10.15 -14.38 38.84
C GLU A 68 -8.88 -13.73 38.26
N LEU A 69 -9.02 -12.57 37.63
CA LEU A 69 -7.91 -11.84 37.00
C LEU A 69 -7.18 -10.99 38.06
N ALA A 70 -5.88 -11.26 38.24
CA ALA A 70 -4.99 -10.42 39.05
C ALA A 70 -4.60 -9.14 38.30
N GLN A 71 -4.11 -9.31 37.06
CA GLN A 71 -3.63 -8.23 36.20
C GLN A 71 -3.43 -8.72 34.77
N VAL A 72 -3.26 -7.76 33.86
CA VAL A 72 -2.76 -8.01 32.50
C VAL A 72 -1.42 -7.27 32.37
N LEU A 73 -0.38 -7.99 31.96
CA LEU A 73 0.93 -7.45 31.65
C LEU A 73 1.03 -7.24 30.14
N ASP A 74 1.54 -6.08 29.72
CA ASP A 74 1.81 -5.78 28.32
C ASP A 74 3.02 -6.56 27.77
N ASP A 75 3.35 -6.32 26.50
CA ASP A 75 4.48 -6.93 25.80
C ASP A 75 5.85 -6.66 26.46
N GLN A 76 5.94 -5.67 27.36
CA GLN A 76 7.15 -5.28 28.09
C GLN A 76 7.12 -5.77 29.56
N ASN A 77 6.19 -6.66 29.92
CA ASN A 77 5.92 -7.11 31.30
C ASN A 77 5.45 -6.02 32.26
N SER A 78 4.92 -4.91 31.75
CA SER A 78 4.39 -3.83 32.57
C SER A 78 2.89 -4.00 32.79
N PRO A 79 2.37 -3.81 34.01
CA PRO A 79 0.93 -3.87 34.26
C PRO A 79 0.16 -2.82 33.45
N ILE A 80 -0.88 -3.27 32.75
CA ILE A 80 -1.80 -2.38 32.03
C ILE A 80 -2.67 -1.64 33.06
N SER A 81 -2.44 -0.33 33.15
CA SER A 81 -3.14 0.54 34.11
C SER A 81 -4.66 0.58 33.85
N GLY A 82 -5.46 0.65 34.92
CA GLY A 82 -6.92 0.71 34.87
C GLY A 82 -7.64 -0.63 34.82
N ILE A 83 -6.93 -1.76 34.63
CA ILE A 83 -7.55 -3.09 34.67
C ILE A 83 -7.77 -3.59 36.12
N GLN A 84 -6.88 -3.24 37.05
CA GLN A 84 -6.91 -3.77 38.42
C GLN A 84 -8.02 -3.22 39.33
N GLU A 85 -8.84 -2.28 38.86
CA GLU A 85 -9.72 -1.48 39.73
C GLU A 85 -11.17 -1.98 39.85
N SER A 86 -11.58 -3.05 39.14
CA SER A 86 -12.97 -3.52 39.26
C SER A 86 -13.15 -4.62 40.30
N GLN A 87 -14.10 -4.40 41.21
CA GLN A 87 -14.57 -5.40 42.20
C GLN A 87 -15.08 -6.70 41.56
N ASP A 88 -15.40 -6.68 40.27
CA ASP A 88 -15.70 -7.86 39.45
C ASP A 88 -14.51 -8.14 38.52
N ASN A 89 -13.53 -8.88 39.04
CA ASN A 89 -12.32 -9.31 38.32
C ASN A 89 -12.48 -10.69 37.69
N LYS A 90 -13.70 -11.26 37.66
CA LYS A 90 -13.95 -12.55 37.02
C LYS A 90 -14.14 -12.37 35.52
N VAL A 91 -13.20 -12.89 34.74
CA VAL A 91 -13.22 -12.82 33.27
C VAL A 91 -13.25 -14.22 32.67
N THR A 92 -13.91 -14.38 31.52
CA THR A 92 -13.93 -15.62 30.75
C THR A 92 -12.82 -15.65 29.71
N SER A 93 -12.41 -14.48 29.21
CA SER A 93 -11.28 -14.37 28.28
C SER A 93 -10.66 -12.97 28.31
N VAL A 94 -9.39 -12.92 27.92
CA VAL A 94 -8.68 -11.67 27.61
C VAL A 94 -8.15 -11.77 26.19
N SER A 95 -8.55 -10.86 25.30
CA SER A 95 -8.05 -10.80 23.93
C SER A 95 -7.15 -9.59 23.73
N ALA A 96 -6.08 -9.73 22.95
CA ALA A 96 -5.25 -8.61 22.51
C ALA A 96 -5.15 -8.58 20.97
N TYR A 97 -5.28 -7.39 20.40
CA TYR A 97 -5.31 -7.14 18.97
C TYR A 97 -4.01 -6.50 18.52
N TYR A 98 -3.41 -7.02 17.46
CA TYR A 98 -2.12 -6.57 16.94
C TYR A 98 -2.20 -6.39 15.45
N TRP A 99 -1.42 -5.45 14.91
CA TRP A 99 -1.21 -5.36 13.49
C TRP A 99 -0.23 -6.43 13.02
N LYS A 100 -0.63 -7.28 12.07
CA LYS A 100 0.17 -8.45 11.68
C LYS A 100 1.49 -8.09 10.99
N HIS A 101 1.66 -6.83 10.58
CA HIS A 101 2.80 -6.39 9.79
C HIS A 101 3.75 -5.45 10.52
N GLU A 102 3.62 -5.29 11.83
CA GLU A 102 4.48 -4.44 12.66
C GLU A 102 5.98 -4.62 12.33
N ASN A 103 6.40 -5.88 12.20
CA ASN A 103 7.78 -6.30 11.96
C ASN A 103 8.02 -6.79 10.52
N GLY A 104 7.44 -6.11 9.52
CA GLY A 104 7.54 -6.55 8.12
C GLY A 104 6.77 -7.84 7.83
N GLY A 105 5.82 -8.20 8.69
CA GLY A 105 5.17 -9.51 8.69
C GLY A 105 6.08 -10.67 9.13
N ARG A 106 7.30 -10.38 9.62
CA ARG A 106 8.24 -11.39 10.12
C ARG A 106 8.29 -11.33 11.64
N GLY A 107 8.04 -12.46 12.29
CA GLY A 107 8.09 -12.56 13.75
C GLY A 107 6.80 -12.10 14.43
N LEU A 108 6.83 -12.11 15.77
CA LEU A 108 5.67 -11.77 16.59
C LEU A 108 5.53 -10.25 16.69
N PRO A 109 4.31 -9.69 16.54
CA PRO A 109 4.08 -8.30 16.86
C PRO A 109 4.26 -8.05 18.37
N SER A 110 4.71 -6.87 18.73
CA SER A 110 5.11 -6.47 20.09
C SER A 110 4.39 -5.22 20.59
N LYS A 111 3.47 -4.68 19.78
CA LYS A 111 2.65 -3.52 20.13
C LYS A 111 1.18 -3.88 20.04
N ALA A 112 0.61 -4.34 21.15
CA ALA A 112 -0.82 -4.49 21.27
C ALA A 112 -1.52 -3.14 21.03
N LEU A 113 -2.54 -3.14 20.17
CA LEU A 113 -3.35 -1.97 19.84
C LEU A 113 -4.50 -1.79 20.83
N LEU A 114 -5.17 -2.91 21.13
CA LEU A 114 -6.38 -2.98 21.92
C LEU A 114 -6.37 -4.25 22.75
N VAL A 115 -6.87 -4.16 23.97
CA VAL A 115 -7.13 -5.28 24.88
C VAL A 115 -8.62 -5.33 25.20
N GLU A 116 -9.22 -6.51 25.03
CA GLU A 116 -10.62 -6.83 25.31
C GLU A 116 -10.68 -7.76 26.53
N LEU A 117 -11.45 -7.38 27.55
CA LEU A 117 -11.76 -8.21 28.70
C LEU A 117 -13.22 -8.61 28.62
N VAL A 118 -13.50 -9.90 28.53
CA VAL A 118 -14.86 -10.43 28.51
C VAL A 118 -15.19 -11.03 29.87
N SER A 119 -16.23 -10.52 30.55
CA SER A 119 -16.82 -11.14 31.74
C SER A 119 -18.18 -11.76 31.41
N SER A 120 -18.89 -12.26 32.44
CA SER A 120 -20.29 -12.69 32.27
C SER A 120 -21.27 -11.54 32.14
N THR A 121 -20.89 -10.32 32.52
CA THR A 121 -21.78 -9.16 32.65
C THR A 121 -21.48 -8.05 31.65
N GLU A 122 -20.21 -7.88 31.27
CA GLU A 122 -19.79 -6.80 30.38
C GLU A 122 -18.51 -7.14 29.60
N THR A 123 -18.28 -6.41 28.52
CA THR A 123 -17.00 -6.38 27.80
C THR A 123 -16.35 -5.02 27.99
N LYS A 124 -15.10 -5.02 28.45
CA LYS A 124 -14.29 -3.80 28.63
C LYS A 124 -13.19 -3.77 27.59
N TYR A 125 -12.89 -2.57 27.10
CA TYR A 125 -11.79 -2.35 26.18
C TYR A 125 -10.80 -1.37 26.76
N TYR A 126 -9.52 -1.63 26.50
CA TYR A 126 -8.41 -0.75 26.84
C TYR A 126 -7.58 -0.57 25.58
N ARG A 127 -7.41 0.67 25.14
CA ARG A 127 -6.56 0.97 23.99
C ARG A 127 -5.19 1.39 24.47
N ASN A 128 -4.18 1.01 23.70
CA ASN A 128 -2.83 1.52 23.87
C ASN A 128 -2.71 2.91 23.21
N SER A 129 -1.61 3.58 23.48
CA SER A 129 -1.20 4.81 22.82
C SER A 129 0.21 4.63 22.27
N GLN A 130 0.66 5.60 21.49
CA GLN A 130 2.01 5.60 20.94
C GLN A 130 3.11 5.47 22.02
N ASN A 131 2.88 6.01 23.21
CA ASN A 131 3.84 6.01 24.32
C ASN A 131 3.70 4.79 25.24
N GLY A 132 2.94 3.76 24.85
CA GLY A 132 2.69 2.59 25.69
C GLY A 132 1.73 2.84 26.87
N THR A 133 1.05 4.00 26.90
CA THR A 133 0.06 4.31 27.93
C THR A 133 -1.29 3.72 27.55
N TRP A 134 -1.93 3.05 28.50
CA TRP A 134 -3.22 2.41 28.31
C TRP A 134 -4.37 3.21 28.90
N THR A 135 -5.48 3.29 28.18
CA THR A 135 -6.69 3.99 28.64
C THR A 135 -7.94 3.18 28.32
N LYS A 136 -8.95 3.26 29.19
CA LYS A 136 -10.26 2.65 28.93
C LYS A 136 -10.84 3.23 27.64
N HIS A 137 -11.30 2.34 26.77
CA HIS A 137 -11.84 2.69 25.46
C HIS A 137 -13.29 2.22 25.36
N LYS A 138 -14.14 3.05 24.76
CA LYS A 138 -15.58 2.77 24.64
C LYS A 138 -15.88 2.33 23.23
N ILE A 139 -16.09 1.03 23.05
CA ILE A 139 -16.55 0.41 21.81
C ILE A 139 -17.94 -0.18 22.06
N SER A 140 -18.85 -0.02 21.10
CA SER A 140 -20.16 -0.68 21.12
C SER A 140 -20.05 -2.03 20.38
N GLY A 141 -20.16 -3.14 21.10
CA GLY A 141 -19.98 -4.47 20.51
C GLY A 141 -18.51 -4.84 20.34
N SER A 142 -18.17 -5.58 19.28
CA SER A 142 -16.80 -6.00 18.97
C SER A 142 -16.03 -4.93 18.20
N PRO A 143 -14.69 -4.84 18.32
CA PRO A 143 -13.90 -3.89 17.56
C PRO A 143 -14.05 -4.13 16.06
N THR A 144 -14.39 -3.08 15.32
CA THR A 144 -14.45 -3.12 13.86
C THR A 144 -13.05 -3.12 13.26
N LYS A 145 -12.93 -3.39 11.95
CA LYS A 145 -11.66 -3.23 11.26
C LYS A 145 -11.20 -1.77 11.30
N GLU A 146 -12.14 -0.85 11.12
CA GLU A 146 -11.92 0.59 11.14
C GLU A 146 -11.37 1.07 12.50
N ASP A 147 -11.88 0.54 13.61
CA ASP A 147 -11.36 0.82 14.96
C ASP A 147 -9.87 0.44 15.07
N LEU A 148 -9.51 -0.75 14.58
CA LEU A 148 -8.14 -1.23 14.62
C LEU A 148 -7.22 -0.49 13.65
N GLU A 149 -7.70 -0.05 12.50
CA GLU A 149 -6.95 0.79 11.57
C GLU A 149 -6.65 2.16 12.15
N LEU A 150 -7.61 2.76 12.84
CA LEU A 150 -7.42 4.03 13.56
C LEU A 150 -6.35 3.89 14.64
N LEU A 151 -6.43 2.85 15.46
CA LEU A 151 -5.41 2.56 16.48
C LEU A 151 -4.05 2.25 15.86
N ASN A 152 -4.01 1.52 14.75
CA ASN A 152 -2.76 1.19 14.07
C ASN A 152 -2.09 2.43 13.45
N CYS A 153 -2.88 3.37 12.94
CA CYS A 153 -2.39 4.66 12.47
C CYS A 153 -1.77 5.46 13.62
N GLU A 154 -2.41 5.49 14.79
CA GLU A 154 -1.92 6.20 15.98
C GLU A 154 -0.65 5.56 16.57
N ILE A 155 -0.65 4.23 16.73
CA ILE A 155 0.39 3.51 17.49
C ILE A 155 1.59 3.12 16.62
N ASN A 156 1.34 2.71 15.37
CA ASN A 156 2.38 2.20 14.46
C ASN A 156 2.72 3.15 13.30
N TYR A 157 2.12 4.34 13.24
CA TYR A 157 2.23 5.25 12.08
C TYR A 157 1.85 4.58 10.75
N ALA A 158 0.96 3.59 10.82
CA ALA A 158 0.61 2.73 9.71
C ALA A 158 -0.76 3.14 9.15
N VAL A 159 -0.76 3.82 7.99
CA VAL A 159 -1.94 4.44 7.40
C VAL A 159 -2.63 3.50 6.40
N THR A 160 -3.96 3.45 6.44
CA THR A 160 -4.74 2.87 5.35
C THR A 160 -5.10 3.99 4.38
N ILE A 161 -4.62 3.90 3.13
CA ILE A 161 -4.94 4.85 2.08
C ILE A 161 -6.35 4.53 1.55
N ASP A 162 -7.24 5.50 1.64
CA ASP A 162 -8.62 5.43 1.14
C ASP A 162 -8.73 6.22 -0.17
N LEU A 163 -8.81 5.48 -1.28
CA LEU A 163 -8.95 5.95 -2.66
C LEU A 163 -10.42 6.11 -3.09
N SER A 164 -11.37 6.12 -2.14
CA SER A 164 -12.76 6.43 -2.46
C SER A 164 -12.87 7.85 -3.05
N PHE A 165 -13.66 8.06 -4.10
CA PHE A 165 -13.81 9.38 -4.72
C PHE A 165 -14.32 10.47 -3.75
N SER A 166 -15.06 10.09 -2.71
CA SER A 166 -15.46 11.01 -1.62
C SER A 166 -14.29 11.57 -0.82
N ARG A 167 -13.11 10.94 -0.88
CA ARG A 167 -11.84 11.43 -0.31
C ARG A 167 -11.07 12.27 -1.32
N ASN A 168 -11.70 13.31 -1.89
CA ASN A 168 -11.08 14.12 -2.95
C ASN A 168 -10.38 15.40 -2.48
N ASN A 169 -10.41 15.70 -1.19
CA ASN A 169 -9.73 16.86 -0.61
C ASN A 169 -9.43 16.63 0.87
N GLY A 170 -8.65 17.57 1.42
CA GLY A 170 -8.31 17.60 2.83
C GLY A 170 -7.32 16.51 3.17
N SER A 171 -7.53 15.87 4.31
CA SER A 171 -6.50 15.08 4.94
C SER A 171 -7.15 14.15 5.98
N TYR A 172 -6.58 12.97 6.12
CA TYR A 172 -7.13 11.91 6.95
C TYR A 172 -6.04 11.10 7.65
N CYS A 173 -6.50 10.10 8.42
CA CYS A 173 -5.77 9.51 9.53
C CYS A 173 -5.59 10.52 10.68
N CYS A 174 -5.79 10.09 11.93
CA CYS A 174 -5.46 10.85 13.15
C CYS A 174 -6.29 12.10 13.51
N LYS A 175 -7.21 12.59 12.66
CA LYS A 175 -7.97 13.83 12.97
C LYS A 175 -8.90 13.71 14.18
N GLU A 176 -9.56 12.55 14.34
CA GLU A 176 -10.60 12.35 15.35
C GLU A 176 -10.07 11.93 16.74
N HIS A 177 -8.75 11.74 16.88
CA HIS A 177 -8.16 11.21 18.11
C HIS A 177 -7.14 12.13 18.77
N GLY A 178 -7.01 13.39 18.32
CA GLY A 178 -6.13 14.36 18.96
C GLY A 178 -4.63 14.08 18.77
N CYS A 179 -4.25 13.16 17.89
CA CYS A 179 -2.85 12.87 17.54
C CYS A 179 -2.19 13.95 16.65
N GLY A 180 -2.85 15.10 16.49
CA GLY A 180 -2.28 16.40 16.12
C GLY A 180 -1.74 16.55 14.70
N ARG A 181 -1.63 15.47 13.92
CA ARG A 181 -1.15 15.51 12.54
C ARG A 181 -1.90 14.51 11.69
N GLU A 182 -2.58 15.01 10.67
CA GLU A 182 -3.11 14.16 9.61
C GLU A 182 -1.92 13.55 8.85
N LYS A 183 -2.04 12.26 8.48
CA LYS A 183 -0.92 11.48 7.94
C LYS A 183 -1.00 11.25 6.44
N VAL A 184 -2.18 11.49 5.88
CA VAL A 184 -2.39 11.48 4.44
C VAL A 184 -3.03 12.80 4.05
N SER A 185 -2.41 13.50 3.11
CA SER A 185 -2.99 14.68 2.47
C SER A 185 -3.50 14.33 1.09
N VAL A 186 -4.68 14.84 0.74
CA VAL A 186 -5.28 14.65 -0.58
C VAL A 186 -5.34 15.97 -1.33
N SER A 187 -4.79 15.96 -2.54
CA SER A 187 -4.91 17.06 -3.49
C SER A 187 -5.53 16.58 -4.79
N LYS A 188 -6.29 17.47 -5.44
CA LYS A 188 -6.84 17.26 -6.77
C LYS A 188 -6.06 18.10 -7.76
N ASP A 189 -5.65 17.50 -8.85
CA ASP A 189 -4.94 18.18 -9.93
C ASP A 189 -5.32 17.56 -11.29
N PHE A 190 -4.77 18.11 -12.37
CA PHE A 190 -5.14 17.75 -13.74
C PHE A 190 -3.92 17.57 -14.62
N ILE A 191 -3.95 16.51 -15.43
CA ILE A 191 -3.08 16.40 -16.58
C ILE A 191 -3.73 17.20 -17.71
N THR A 192 -3.12 18.32 -18.10
CA THR A 192 -3.61 19.16 -19.18
C THR A 192 -2.75 18.98 -20.42
N VAL A 193 -3.21 18.13 -21.32
CA VAL A 193 -2.59 17.88 -22.61
C VAL A 193 -3.70 17.94 -23.67
N GLY A 194 -3.67 18.98 -24.51
CA GLY A 194 -4.77 19.25 -25.45
C GLY A 194 -5.97 19.97 -24.80
N SER A 195 -7.18 19.68 -25.28
CA SER A 195 -8.41 20.39 -24.88
C SER A 195 -9.15 19.79 -23.68
N SER A 196 -8.84 18.54 -23.30
CA SER A 196 -9.58 17.80 -22.28
C SER A 196 -8.67 17.46 -21.09
N PRO A 197 -8.78 18.19 -19.96
CA PRO A 197 -7.98 17.90 -18.79
C PRO A 197 -8.40 16.57 -18.15
N ILE A 198 -7.43 15.73 -17.78
CA ILE A 198 -7.66 14.46 -17.10
C ILE A 198 -7.45 14.67 -15.60
N PRO A 199 -8.51 14.63 -14.76
CA PRO A 199 -8.38 14.83 -13.33
C PRO A 199 -7.73 13.61 -12.66
N TYR A 200 -6.94 13.87 -11.63
CA TYR A 200 -6.45 12.85 -10.72
C TYR A 200 -6.48 13.34 -9.27
N LEU A 201 -6.53 12.39 -8.34
CA LEU A 201 -6.34 12.64 -6.91
C LEU A 201 -4.97 12.13 -6.50
N LYS A 202 -4.20 12.93 -5.75
CA LYS A 202 -2.93 12.55 -5.15
C LYS A 202 -3.10 12.41 -3.64
N HIS A 203 -2.92 11.19 -3.15
CA HIS A 203 -2.86 10.83 -1.74
C HIS A 203 -1.40 10.77 -1.31
N GLU A 204 -0.90 11.81 -0.67
CA GLU A 204 0.49 11.92 -0.22
C GLU A 204 0.60 11.50 1.23
N VAL A 205 1.56 10.61 1.54
CA VAL A 205 1.76 10.06 2.88
C VAL A 205 2.91 10.79 3.57
N ASP A 206 2.72 11.16 4.84
CA ASP A 206 3.76 11.78 5.67
C ASP A 206 5.04 10.92 5.68
N GLN A 207 6.21 11.56 5.65
CA GLN A 207 7.52 10.89 5.54
C GLN A 207 7.82 9.92 6.70
N ASN A 208 7.12 10.06 7.81
CA ASN A 208 7.26 9.21 9.00
C ASN A 208 6.19 8.12 9.10
N SER A 209 5.35 7.99 8.05
CA SER A 209 4.26 7.04 7.99
C SER A 209 4.53 5.95 6.96
N LYS A 210 3.92 4.79 7.21
CA LYS A 210 3.99 3.62 6.35
C LYS A 210 2.60 3.24 5.89
N VAL A 211 2.48 2.71 4.68
CA VAL A 211 1.20 2.23 4.16
C VAL A 211 0.92 0.84 4.73
N ALA A 212 -0.21 0.74 5.42
CA ALA A 212 -0.73 -0.51 6.00
C ALA A 212 -1.61 -1.27 5.00
N ALA A 213 -2.44 -0.52 4.27
CA ALA A 213 -3.35 -1.06 3.27
C ALA A 213 -3.76 0.06 2.29
N ILE A 214 -4.28 -0.34 1.14
CA ILE A 214 -4.94 0.56 0.19
C ILE A 214 -6.36 0.03 0.02
N LYS A 215 -7.35 0.92 0.07
CA LYS A 215 -8.77 0.57 -0.08
C LYS A 215 -9.52 1.61 -0.90
N TYR A 216 -10.72 1.25 -1.33
CA TYR A 216 -11.77 2.19 -1.73
C TYR A 216 -13.13 1.59 -1.33
N ASN A 217 -14.20 2.37 -1.33
CA ASN A 217 -15.56 1.89 -1.16
C ASN A 217 -16.32 2.05 -2.47
N ASP A 218 -17.04 1.00 -2.91
CA ASP A 218 -17.89 1.06 -4.09
C ASP A 218 -19.15 1.94 -3.86
N GLY A 219 -19.93 2.24 -4.90
CA GLY A 219 -21.20 2.98 -4.73
C GLY A 219 -21.11 4.52 -4.77
N GLY A 220 -19.92 5.06 -5.05
CA GLY A 220 -19.69 6.45 -5.44
C GLY A 220 -19.92 7.53 -4.39
N HIS A 221 -19.77 8.79 -4.81
CA HIS A 221 -19.71 9.98 -3.93
C HIS A 221 -20.90 10.12 -2.96
N ASN A 222 -22.08 9.63 -3.33
CA ASN A 222 -23.35 9.93 -2.65
C ASN A 222 -23.82 8.84 -1.67
N SER A 223 -23.14 7.70 -1.60
CA SER A 223 -23.53 6.65 -0.65
C SER A 223 -22.40 6.42 0.35
N GLY A 224 -22.55 6.93 1.58
CA GLY A 224 -21.70 6.53 2.71
C GLY A 224 -21.85 5.06 3.12
N ALA A 225 -22.35 4.20 2.22
CA ALA A 225 -22.75 2.82 2.42
C ALA A 225 -22.05 1.85 1.46
N GLY A 226 -21.04 2.31 0.73
CA GLY A 226 -20.22 1.49 -0.15
C GLY A 226 -19.60 0.28 0.54
N THR A 227 -19.55 -0.84 -0.17
CA THR A 227 -18.79 -2.02 0.23
C THR A 227 -17.31 -1.70 0.07
N ARG A 228 -16.57 -1.87 1.15
CA ARG A 228 -15.12 -1.73 1.17
C ARG A 228 -14.45 -2.77 0.26
N LYS A 229 -13.58 -2.30 -0.62
CA LYS A 229 -12.70 -3.09 -1.49
C LYS A 229 -11.25 -2.82 -1.09
N ASN A 230 -10.48 -3.86 -0.85
CA ASN A 230 -9.05 -3.73 -0.58
C ASN A 230 -8.31 -3.91 -1.90
N ILE A 231 -7.31 -3.07 -2.13
CA ILE A 231 -6.47 -3.13 -3.32
C ILE A 231 -5.26 -3.99 -2.98
N THR A 232 -5.00 -5.02 -3.77
CA THR A 232 -3.77 -5.82 -3.78
C THR A 232 -3.08 -5.63 -5.12
N LEU A 233 -1.76 -5.41 -5.10
CA LEU A 233 -0.98 -5.33 -6.33
C LEU A 233 -0.47 -6.73 -6.64
N GLU A 234 -0.61 -7.18 -7.89
CA GLU A 234 -0.23 -8.53 -8.30
C GLU A 234 1.25 -8.87 -8.00
N ASP A 235 2.15 -7.92 -8.23
CA ASP A 235 3.58 -8.07 -7.95
C ASP A 235 3.93 -7.82 -6.47
N VAL A 236 2.96 -7.41 -5.65
CA VAL A 236 3.14 -7.08 -4.23
C VAL A 236 1.91 -7.56 -3.43
N PRO A 237 1.70 -8.88 -3.32
CA PRO A 237 0.52 -9.42 -2.65
C PRO A 237 0.47 -9.05 -1.15
N ASN A 238 1.62 -8.71 -0.58
CA ASN A 238 1.75 -8.16 0.76
C ASN A 238 2.21 -6.68 0.66
N LEU A 239 1.25 -5.79 0.46
CA LEU A 239 1.36 -4.31 0.53
C LEU A 239 1.77 -3.63 1.85
N PRO A 240 1.89 -4.27 3.03
CA PRO A 240 2.12 -3.53 4.26
C PRO A 240 3.61 -3.27 4.51
N ASN A 241 3.89 -2.06 4.98
CA ASN A 241 5.22 -1.44 5.14
C ASN A 241 5.78 -0.83 3.86
N LEU A 242 4.90 -0.43 2.94
CA LEU A 242 5.36 0.42 1.86
C LEU A 242 5.74 1.80 2.36
N TRP A 243 6.96 2.21 2.03
CA TRP A 243 7.39 3.60 2.08
C TRP A 243 6.90 4.24 0.78
N CYS A 244 5.63 4.63 0.79
CA CYS A 244 5.00 5.29 -0.33
C CYS A 244 5.09 6.79 -0.11
N GLN A 245 5.53 7.54 -1.13
CA GLN A 245 5.48 9.00 -1.13
C GLN A 245 4.07 9.46 -1.47
N GLY A 246 3.42 8.80 -2.42
CA GLY A 246 2.01 9.02 -2.67
C GLY A 246 1.39 8.03 -3.66
N ILE A 247 0.06 8.04 -3.68
CA ILE A 247 -0.72 7.30 -4.67
C ILE A 247 -1.53 8.30 -5.47
N TYR A 248 -1.40 8.22 -6.79
CA TYR A 248 -2.20 8.98 -7.72
C TYR A 248 -3.33 8.09 -8.20
N THR A 249 -4.53 8.62 -8.31
CA THR A 249 -5.72 7.84 -8.62
C THR A 249 -6.56 8.55 -9.66
N PHE A 250 -6.97 7.78 -10.66
CA PHE A 250 -7.78 8.22 -11.78
C PHE A 250 -9.14 7.54 -11.74
N TYR A 251 -10.14 8.30 -12.16
CA TYR A 251 -11.53 7.92 -12.14
C TYR A 251 -12.17 8.24 -13.49
N CYS A 252 -12.94 7.32 -14.05
CA CYS A 252 -13.73 7.59 -15.26
C CYS A 252 -15.08 8.25 -14.95
N SER A 253 -15.62 7.91 -13.78
CA SER A 253 -16.82 8.47 -13.19
C SER A 253 -16.56 8.69 -11.71
N GLU A 254 -17.40 9.45 -11.01
CA GLU A 254 -17.26 9.76 -9.57
C GLU A 254 -17.53 8.55 -8.63
N ASN A 255 -17.18 7.35 -9.10
CA ASN A 255 -17.43 6.06 -8.48
C ASN A 255 -16.12 5.38 -8.06
N ASP A 256 -15.63 4.47 -8.90
CA ASP A 256 -14.51 3.58 -8.59
C ASP A 256 -13.21 4.10 -9.22
N PRO A 257 -12.07 3.94 -8.53
CA PRO A 257 -10.77 4.15 -9.15
C PRO A 257 -10.55 3.10 -10.25
N VAL A 258 -9.99 3.54 -11.37
CA VAL A 258 -9.75 2.66 -12.54
C VAL A 258 -8.27 2.43 -12.84
N LEU A 259 -7.44 3.39 -12.47
CA LEU A 259 -6.01 3.40 -12.70
C LEU A 259 -5.34 4.13 -11.53
N ILE A 260 -4.24 3.56 -11.03
CA ILE A 260 -3.43 4.18 -9.99
C ILE A 260 -1.97 4.22 -10.40
N TYR A 261 -1.26 5.24 -9.93
CA TYR A 261 0.21 5.24 -9.90
C TYR A 261 0.66 5.17 -8.45
N VAL A 262 1.49 4.18 -8.13
CA VAL A 262 2.10 4.03 -6.81
C VAL A 262 3.49 4.63 -6.86
N ASP A 263 3.70 5.73 -6.14
CA ASP A 263 5.00 6.39 -6.00
C ASP A 263 5.70 5.87 -4.75
N SER A 264 6.62 4.93 -4.95
CA SER A 264 7.37 4.27 -3.87
C SER A 264 8.79 3.96 -4.33
N PRO A 265 9.66 4.98 -4.38
CA PRO A 265 11.02 4.81 -4.85
C PRO A 265 11.78 3.85 -3.93
N GLY A 266 12.54 2.94 -4.53
CA GLY A 266 13.41 2.00 -3.81
C GLY A 266 12.74 0.71 -3.30
N GLN A 267 11.43 0.53 -3.50
CA GLN A 267 10.72 -0.67 -3.02
C GLN A 267 10.28 -1.63 -4.14
N GLY A 268 10.58 -1.31 -5.40
CA GLY A 268 10.22 -2.15 -6.55
C GLY A 268 8.73 -2.14 -6.92
N VAL A 269 7.91 -1.42 -6.14
CA VAL A 269 6.45 -1.31 -6.33
C VAL A 269 6.05 -0.05 -7.09
N ASN A 270 7.05 0.75 -7.50
CA ASN A 270 6.81 1.96 -8.25
C ASN A 270 6.16 1.62 -9.60
N GLY A 271 5.14 2.37 -9.99
CA GLY A 271 4.55 2.28 -11.32
C GLY A 271 3.03 2.34 -11.37
N TRP A 272 2.54 2.11 -12.59
CA TRP A 272 1.14 2.18 -12.95
C TRP A 272 0.44 0.82 -12.81
N TYR A 273 -0.76 0.85 -12.24
CA TYR A 273 -1.58 -0.33 -12.00
C TYR A 273 -3.03 -0.06 -12.40
N GLN A 274 -3.63 -1.03 -13.07
CA GLN A 274 -5.02 -1.01 -13.51
C GLN A 274 -5.82 -2.09 -12.79
N LYS A 275 -7.11 -1.80 -12.57
CA LYS A 275 -8.04 -2.78 -11.99
C LYS A 275 -8.11 -4.02 -12.90
N GLY A 276 -7.85 -5.21 -12.36
CA GLY A 276 -7.94 -6.46 -13.10
C GLY A 276 -9.39 -6.82 -13.48
N SER A 277 -9.55 -7.76 -14.41
CA SER A 277 -10.87 -8.26 -14.85
C SER A 277 -11.51 -9.29 -13.92
N GLY A 278 -10.80 -9.71 -12.86
CA GLY A 278 -11.21 -10.74 -11.90
C GLY A 278 -11.83 -10.17 -10.62
N ASP A 279 -11.69 -10.90 -9.51
CA ASP A 279 -12.07 -10.43 -8.17
C ASP A 279 -11.53 -9.00 -7.97
N GLU A 280 -12.44 -8.05 -7.71
CA GLU A 280 -12.27 -6.59 -7.84
C GLU A 280 -11.13 -5.97 -7.01
N SER A 281 -10.37 -6.81 -6.31
CA SER A 281 -9.30 -6.47 -5.38
C SER A 281 -7.90 -6.52 -6.02
N GLN A 282 -7.68 -7.31 -7.08
CA GLN A 282 -6.33 -7.45 -7.67
C GLN A 282 -6.07 -6.44 -8.78
N TRP A 283 -4.98 -5.71 -8.65
CA TRP A 283 -4.53 -4.67 -9.58
C TRP A 283 -3.26 -5.12 -10.29
N VAL A 284 -3.28 -5.01 -11.63
CA VAL A 284 -2.26 -5.53 -12.54
C VAL A 284 -1.41 -4.38 -13.04
N LYS A 285 -0.09 -4.59 -13.10
CA LYS A 285 0.85 -3.57 -13.57
C LYS A 285 0.62 -3.29 -15.06
N THR A 286 0.71 -2.03 -15.50
CA THR A 286 0.60 -1.67 -16.92
C THR A 286 1.99 -1.54 -17.56
N PRO A 287 2.51 -2.58 -18.24
CA PRO A 287 3.90 -2.59 -18.72
C PRO A 287 4.17 -1.59 -19.86
N SER A 288 3.11 -1.11 -20.53
CA SER A 288 3.20 -0.08 -21.56
C SER A 288 3.56 1.30 -21.00
N MET A 289 3.36 1.55 -19.71
CA MET A 289 3.61 2.85 -19.10
C MET A 289 4.99 2.90 -18.44
N GLY A 290 5.71 4.00 -18.62
CA GLY A 290 7.00 4.22 -17.98
C GLY A 290 6.90 4.17 -16.45
N ILE A 291 7.70 3.30 -15.82
CA ILE A 291 7.70 3.07 -14.35
C ILE A 291 7.97 4.37 -13.57
N ASN A 292 8.78 5.29 -14.12
CA ASN A 292 9.20 6.53 -13.46
C ASN A 292 8.45 7.78 -13.96
N ILE A 293 7.35 7.59 -14.69
CA ILE A 293 6.57 8.69 -15.24
C ILE A 293 5.36 8.93 -14.34
N THR A 294 5.47 9.93 -13.47
CA THR A 294 4.38 10.35 -12.59
C THR A 294 3.38 11.23 -13.35
N PRO A 295 2.13 11.33 -12.90
CA PRO A 295 1.14 12.27 -13.45
C PRO A 295 1.65 13.72 -13.54
N GLU A 296 2.50 14.14 -12.60
CA GLU A 296 3.05 15.51 -12.56
C GLU A 296 4.05 15.79 -13.69
N ILE A 297 4.67 14.76 -14.27
CA ILE A 297 5.61 14.86 -15.40
C ILE A 297 4.87 14.86 -16.73
N LEU A 298 3.67 14.27 -16.80
CA LEU A 298 2.84 14.13 -18.02
C LEU A 298 2.17 15.45 -18.45
N LYS A 299 2.91 16.56 -18.54
CA LYS A 299 2.35 17.90 -18.84
C LYS A 299 2.36 18.27 -20.32
N THR A 300 2.87 17.40 -21.19
CA THR A 300 3.09 17.74 -22.61
C THR A 300 2.85 16.54 -23.52
N CYS A 301 2.44 16.81 -24.77
CA CYS A 301 2.29 15.81 -25.84
C CYS A 301 3.62 15.22 -26.33
N SER A 302 4.78 15.64 -25.80
CA SER A 302 6.08 15.19 -26.28
C SER A 302 6.47 13.78 -25.81
N HIS A 303 5.65 13.17 -24.95
CA HIS A 303 5.90 11.85 -24.40
C HIS A 303 4.90 10.83 -24.94
N ASN A 304 5.40 9.71 -25.48
CA ASN A 304 4.56 8.54 -25.80
C ASN A 304 3.75 8.08 -24.57
N ASP A 305 4.29 8.32 -23.37
CA ASP A 305 3.66 8.00 -22.09
C ASP A 305 2.27 8.64 -21.91
N PHE A 306 2.00 9.82 -22.50
CA PHE A 306 0.66 10.41 -22.45
C PHE A 306 -0.35 9.59 -23.27
N ASN A 307 0.03 9.17 -24.47
CA ASN A 307 -0.84 8.32 -25.30
C ASN A 307 -1.03 6.95 -24.64
N ASP A 308 -0.02 6.42 -23.95
CA ASP A 308 -0.16 5.18 -23.17
C ASP A 308 -1.08 5.35 -21.96
N LEU A 309 -1.05 6.49 -21.27
CA LEU A 309 -2.05 6.85 -20.24
C LEU A 309 -3.47 6.91 -20.83
N VAL A 310 -3.64 7.64 -21.93
CA VAL A 310 -4.94 7.77 -22.62
C VAL A 310 -5.46 6.40 -23.05
N ARG A 311 -4.60 5.52 -23.57
CA ARG A 311 -4.96 4.16 -23.94
C ARG A 311 -5.37 3.33 -22.73
N ALA A 312 -4.58 3.33 -21.67
CA ALA A 312 -4.89 2.60 -20.44
C ALA A 312 -6.21 3.06 -19.82
N LEU A 313 -6.49 4.38 -19.85
CA LEU A 313 -7.78 4.91 -19.42
C LEU A 313 -8.90 4.48 -20.37
N ASN A 314 -8.77 4.65 -21.68
CA ASN A 314 -9.80 4.23 -22.64
C ASN A 314 -10.10 2.71 -22.59
N GLU A 315 -9.11 1.88 -22.26
CA GLU A 315 -9.26 0.44 -22.01
C GLU A 315 -9.98 0.15 -20.67
N ALA A 316 -9.85 1.04 -19.69
CA ALA A 316 -10.59 0.94 -18.45
C ALA A 316 -12.08 1.22 -18.66
N THR A 317 -12.93 0.41 -18.03
CA THR A 317 -14.38 0.53 -18.18
C THR A 317 -14.88 1.92 -17.75
N GLY A 318 -15.49 2.64 -18.69
CA GLY A 318 -16.15 3.93 -18.44
C GLY A 318 -15.38 5.18 -18.85
N CYS A 319 -14.11 5.09 -19.25
CA CYS A 319 -13.23 6.24 -19.58
C CYS A 319 -13.20 6.57 -21.09
N GLY A 320 -14.30 6.34 -21.82
CA GLY A 320 -14.29 6.46 -23.28
C GLY A 320 -14.09 7.88 -23.80
N ASN A 321 -13.49 7.98 -24.99
CA ASN A 321 -13.33 9.19 -25.81
C ASN A 321 -12.22 10.16 -25.36
N LEU A 322 -11.21 9.68 -24.64
CA LEU A 322 -10.00 10.48 -24.44
C LEU A 322 -9.19 10.52 -25.75
N GLU A 323 -8.88 11.72 -26.23
CA GLU A 323 -8.11 11.92 -27.46
C GLU A 323 -6.61 11.74 -27.21
N GLU A 324 -5.97 10.91 -28.03
CA GLU A 324 -4.50 10.83 -28.07
C GLU A 324 -3.91 12.11 -28.67
N CYS A 325 -2.68 12.44 -28.25
CA CYS A 325 -1.91 13.49 -28.90
C CYS A 325 -1.67 13.11 -30.36
N LYS A 326 -2.10 14.01 -31.26
CA LYS A 326 -1.66 13.97 -32.65
C LYS A 326 -0.17 14.34 -32.67
N PRO A 327 0.69 13.58 -33.36
CA PRO A 327 2.07 13.99 -33.54
C PRO A 327 2.09 15.40 -34.14
N PRO A 328 3.06 16.26 -33.75
CA PRO A 328 3.18 17.56 -34.38
C PRO A 328 3.27 17.34 -35.90
N PRO A 329 2.60 18.16 -36.72
CA PRO A 329 2.72 18.05 -38.16
C PRO A 329 4.22 18.02 -38.50
N PRO A 330 4.65 17.12 -39.40
CA PRO A 330 6.06 16.99 -39.73
C PRO A 330 6.61 18.38 -40.02
N SER A 331 7.70 18.76 -39.34
CA SER A 331 8.34 20.05 -39.58
C SER A 331 8.51 20.19 -41.10
N PRO A 332 8.09 21.31 -41.70
CA PRO A 332 8.25 21.49 -43.14
C PRO A 332 9.70 21.16 -43.46
N LEU A 333 9.90 20.20 -44.37
CA LEU A 333 11.23 19.83 -44.87
C LEU A 333 11.96 21.15 -45.14
N PRO A 334 13.22 21.31 -44.67
CA PRO A 334 13.99 22.50 -44.97
C PRO A 334 13.84 22.76 -46.46
N ALA A 335 13.24 23.90 -46.81
CA ALA A 335 13.10 24.28 -48.21
C ALA A 335 14.50 24.09 -48.82
N PRO A 336 14.64 23.37 -49.95
CA PRO A 336 15.95 23.10 -50.52
C PRO A 336 16.70 24.42 -50.54
N GLN A 337 17.72 24.52 -49.69
CA GLN A 337 18.56 25.70 -49.66
C GLN A 337 19.14 25.70 -51.07
N ALA A 338 18.69 26.64 -51.89
CA ALA A 338 19.31 26.87 -53.17
C ALA A 338 20.76 27.15 -52.82
N ASP A 339 21.65 26.20 -53.13
CA ASP A 339 23.08 26.39 -53.01
C ASP A 339 23.37 27.70 -53.73
N GLN A 340 23.65 28.76 -52.96
CA GLN A 340 24.23 29.93 -53.52
C GLN A 340 25.62 29.50 -53.95
N ILE A 341 25.72 29.10 -55.21
CA ILE A 341 26.98 29.01 -55.93
C ILE A 341 27.50 30.45 -56.01
N THR A 342 28.14 30.91 -54.94
CA THR A 342 28.99 32.09 -54.97
C THR A 342 30.25 31.70 -55.73
N GLY A 343 30.11 31.65 -57.06
CA GLY A 343 31.23 31.59 -57.97
C GLY A 343 31.90 32.94 -58.02
N THR A 344 32.94 33.16 -57.21
CA THR A 344 34.05 34.07 -57.51
C THR A 344 35.24 33.71 -56.61
N GLU A 345 36.16 32.91 -57.13
CA GLU A 345 37.54 32.85 -56.64
C GLU A 345 38.45 32.91 -57.88
N PRO A 346 39.34 33.91 -58.00
CA PRO A 346 40.32 33.97 -59.05
C PRO A 346 41.49 33.03 -58.77
N PHE A 347 41.99 32.44 -59.85
CA PHE A 347 43.22 31.67 -59.94
C PHE A 347 44.38 32.26 -59.11
N ALA A 348 44.97 31.45 -58.23
CA ALA A 348 46.34 31.62 -57.78
C ALA A 348 47.05 30.25 -57.72
N PHE A 349 48.14 30.17 -58.47
CA PHE A 349 49.03 29.02 -58.61
C PHE A 349 49.98 28.86 -57.41
N ALA A 350 50.34 27.59 -57.16
CA ALA A 350 51.57 27.08 -56.50
C ALA A 350 51.66 27.31 -54.97
N THR A 351 52.12 26.38 -54.11
CA THR A 351 53.25 25.45 -54.21
C THR A 351 53.17 24.33 -53.15
N LEU A 352 53.67 23.15 -53.51
CA LEU A 352 54.40 22.14 -52.72
C LEU A 352 53.78 21.47 -51.47
N GLY A 353 53.67 20.14 -51.57
CA GLY A 353 54.18 19.20 -50.56
C GLY A 353 53.17 18.64 -49.58
N TYR A 354 52.66 17.43 -49.82
CA TYR A 354 53.04 16.20 -49.08
C TYR A 354 52.15 15.03 -49.50
N ALA A 355 52.77 13.87 -49.55
CA ALA A 355 52.21 12.60 -49.97
C ALA A 355 51.12 12.07 -49.03
N LEU A 356 50.04 11.51 -49.58
CA LEU A 356 49.42 10.26 -49.10
C LEU A 356 48.68 9.59 -50.28
N SER A 357 49.14 8.41 -50.65
CA SER A 357 48.66 7.58 -51.76
C SER A 357 47.59 6.58 -51.29
N GLY A 358 46.41 6.61 -51.93
CA GLY A 358 45.46 5.48 -52.11
C GLY A 358 44.75 4.96 -50.84
N THR A 359 43.45 4.65 -50.80
CA THR A 359 42.40 4.41 -51.80
C THR A 359 41.05 4.65 -51.11
N LEU A 360 40.23 5.54 -51.66
CA LEU A 360 38.82 5.73 -51.29
C LEU A 360 37.97 4.78 -52.15
N ALA A 361 37.48 3.71 -51.55
CA ALA A 361 36.47 2.85 -52.15
C ALA A 361 35.39 2.51 -51.11
N GLY A 362 34.20 3.08 -51.31
CA GLY A 362 32.92 2.53 -50.88
C GLY A 362 32.56 2.64 -49.39
N SER A 363 31.66 3.56 -49.06
CA SER A 363 30.91 3.52 -47.79
C SER A 363 29.47 3.99 -47.99
N ALA A 364 28.64 3.10 -48.55
CA ALA A 364 27.18 3.26 -48.58
C ALA A 364 26.44 2.00 -48.08
N ALA A 365 27.08 1.18 -47.23
CA ALA A 365 26.52 -0.12 -46.83
C ALA A 365 26.61 -0.46 -45.33
N THR A 366 26.86 0.51 -44.44
CA THR A 366 26.94 0.23 -42.98
C THR A 366 25.65 0.50 -42.19
N PHE A 367 24.60 1.07 -42.79
CA PHE A 367 23.37 1.37 -42.04
C PHE A 367 22.34 0.22 -41.94
N PHE A 368 22.51 -0.89 -42.67
CA PHE A 368 21.57 -2.02 -42.61
C PHE A 368 22.05 -3.22 -41.76
N GLY A 369 23.28 -3.20 -41.24
CA GLY A 369 23.83 -4.30 -40.43
C GLY A 369 23.40 -4.31 -38.96
N GLY A 370 23.10 -3.13 -38.38
CA GLY A 370 22.77 -3.00 -36.95
C GLY A 370 21.35 -3.45 -36.57
N TRP A 371 20.38 -3.25 -37.46
CA TRP A 371 18.96 -3.53 -37.17
C TRP A 371 18.66 -5.03 -37.03
N LYS A 372 19.39 -5.89 -37.76
CA LYS A 372 19.17 -7.35 -37.77
C LYS A 372 19.79 -8.07 -36.58
N LEU A 373 20.80 -7.48 -35.92
CA LEU A 373 21.40 -8.05 -34.70
C LEU A 373 20.56 -7.73 -33.45
N TYR A 374 19.94 -6.55 -33.40
CA TYR A 374 19.09 -6.11 -32.28
C TYR A 374 17.82 -6.96 -32.13
N ASN A 375 17.21 -7.39 -33.25
CA ASN A 375 16.00 -8.22 -33.21
C ASN A 375 16.24 -9.71 -32.92
N ARG A 376 17.50 -10.18 -32.86
CA ARG A 376 17.81 -11.59 -32.54
C ARG A 376 17.91 -11.87 -31.03
N TYR A 377 18.00 -10.83 -30.20
CA TYR A 377 18.23 -10.99 -28.75
C TYR A 377 16.93 -11.07 -27.91
N LYS A 378 15.75 -11.01 -28.52
CA LYS A 378 14.44 -10.92 -27.83
C LYS A 378 13.39 -11.97 -28.26
N GLY A 379 13.79 -13.12 -28.84
CA GLY A 379 12.84 -14.16 -29.28
C GLY A 379 12.99 -15.51 -28.55
N ASP A 380 12.05 -15.77 -27.62
CA ASP A 380 11.52 -17.01 -27.03
C ASP A 380 12.40 -18.26 -26.74
N PRO A 381 12.53 -18.70 -25.45
CA PRO A 381 13.20 -19.94 -25.04
C PRO A 381 12.25 -21.14 -24.84
N TRP A 382 11.23 -21.33 -25.69
CA TRP A 382 10.32 -22.49 -25.60
C TRP A 382 10.43 -23.40 -26.82
N VAL A 383 11.43 -24.28 -26.81
CA VAL A 383 11.38 -25.56 -27.56
C VAL A 383 11.98 -26.64 -26.66
N ARG A 384 11.12 -27.50 -26.10
CA ARG A 384 11.53 -28.81 -25.58
C ARG A 384 11.41 -29.82 -26.72
N GLN A 385 12.51 -30.51 -27.01
CA GLN A 385 12.49 -31.73 -27.82
C GLN A 385 11.84 -32.87 -27.02
N ILE A 386 11.18 -33.75 -27.77
CA ILE A 386 10.54 -35.00 -27.35
C ILE A 386 11.58 -36.10 -27.14
#